data_AF-A0A8T7KP36-F1
#
_entry.id   AF-A0A8T7KP36-F1
#
_cell.length_a   1.000
_cell.length_b   1.000
_cell.length_c   1.000
_cell.angle_alpha   90.00
_cell.angle_beta   90.00
_cell.angle_gamma   90.00
#
_symmetry.space_group_name_H-M   'P 1'
#
loop_
_entity.id
_entity.type
_entity.pdbx_description
1 polymer ?
#
loop_
_entity_poly.entity_id
_entity_poly.type
_entity_poly.pdbx_seq_one_letter_code
_entity_poly.pdbx_strand_id
1 'polypeptide(L)'
;MLEHPEALPALPRRLLAVAMIGVAIAYSVLIGMILARGNARLGFMLMLLPLLPIAISFASRYFATLVLILPPTALMLRIANIPVGNASEMPISMVITLGLGSIWLVSMLTRRRWEVIPTPFNRILLAFMAVCIFSMPWGMLWADPILNWRIMGNFRVTQTASLLSLLALMWVPFLVARFIDRPWKIWFYLWSFIVAGTMMTVTQVFAINQTFLSDQGLWGLWFAMPLAGLVIVYPHTPWYGRLLGAALLGWHLHLV
;
A
#
# COMPACT_ATOMS: atom_id res chain seq x y z
N MET A 1 29.45 14.44 33.26
CA MET A 1 30.03 15.03 32.04
C MET A 1 29.10 14.68 30.90
N LEU A 2 28.37 15.67 30.37
CA LEU A 2 27.46 15.50 29.23
C LEU A 2 28.25 15.83 27.97
N GLU A 3 28.48 14.85 27.11
CA GLU A 3 29.06 15.07 25.79
C GLU A 3 28.09 15.92 24.97
N HIS A 4 28.46 17.17 24.72
CA HIS A 4 27.81 17.99 23.72
C HIS A 4 28.08 17.36 22.34
N PRO A 5 27.06 17.11 21.50
CA PRO A 5 27.32 16.65 20.14
C PRO A 5 28.12 17.73 19.42
N GLU A 6 29.31 17.37 18.94
CA GLU A 6 30.18 18.26 18.16
C GLU A 6 29.37 18.87 17.02
N ALA A 7 29.14 20.18 17.10
CA ALA A 7 28.50 20.93 16.03
C ALA A 7 29.41 20.87 14.80
N LEU A 8 28.94 20.20 13.74
CA LEU A 8 29.59 20.20 12.43
C LEU A 8 30.01 21.64 12.06
N PRO A 9 31.24 21.85 11.54
CA PRO A 9 31.72 23.19 11.19
C PRO A 9 30.73 23.84 10.21
N ALA A 10 30.16 24.97 10.62
CA ALA A 10 29.19 25.71 9.83
C ALA A 10 29.88 26.29 8.60
N LEU A 11 29.85 25.56 7.48
CA LEU A 11 30.28 26.05 6.17
C LEU A 11 29.61 27.40 5.87
N PRO A 12 30.36 28.42 5.40
CA PRO A 12 29.78 29.71 5.10
C PRO A 12 28.66 29.55 4.07
N ARG A 13 27.46 30.07 4.37
CA ARG A 13 26.23 29.91 3.57
C ARG A 13 26.41 30.14 2.07
N ARG A 14 27.33 31.04 1.69
CA ARG A 14 27.66 31.35 0.28
C ARG A 14 28.35 30.18 -0.44
N LEU A 15 29.25 29.48 0.24
CA LEU A 15 30.02 28.36 -0.31
C LEU A 15 29.10 27.14 -0.50
N LEU A 16 28.19 26.93 0.44
CA LEU A 16 27.15 25.91 0.34
C LEU A 16 26.16 26.22 -0.79
N ALA A 17 25.75 27.49 -0.96
CA ALA A 17 24.90 27.91 -2.07
C ALA A 17 25.57 27.71 -3.44
N VAL A 18 26.84 28.10 -3.59
CA VAL A 18 27.61 27.91 -4.83
C VAL A 18 27.79 26.41 -5.14
N ALA A 19 28.10 25.59 -4.12
CA ALA A 19 28.21 24.15 -4.29
C ALA A 19 26.87 23.52 -4.71
N MET A 20 25.74 23.92 -4.10
CA MET A 20 24.41 23.45 -4.49
C MET A 20 24.05 23.83 -5.93
N ILE A 21 24.34 25.07 -6.35
CA ILE A 21 24.09 25.53 -7.72
C ILE A 21 24.97 24.74 -8.71
N GLY A 22 26.25 24.55 -8.40
CA GLY A 22 27.16 23.75 -9.24
C GLY A 22 26.70 22.30 -9.40
N VAL A 23 26.26 21.67 -8.30
CA VAL A 23 25.67 20.33 -8.33
C VAL A 23 24.38 20.30 -9.15
N ALA A 24 23.49 21.28 -8.99
CA ALA A 24 22.24 21.35 -9.75
C ALA A 24 22.47 21.50 -11.26
N ILE A 25 23.46 22.31 -11.65
CA ILE A 25 23.84 22.50 -13.06
C ILE A 25 24.43 21.21 -13.62
N ALA A 26 25.41 20.60 -12.93
CA ALA A 26 26.01 19.34 -13.35
C ALA A 26 24.97 18.22 -13.48
N TYR A 27 24.01 18.16 -12.54
CA TYR A 27 22.90 17.22 -12.54
C TYR A 27 21.95 17.44 -13.73
N SER A 28 21.62 18.69 -14.04
CA SER A 28 20.76 19.05 -15.17
C SER A 28 21.42 18.69 -16.51
N VAL A 29 22.72 18.94 -16.65
CA VAL A 29 23.50 18.57 -17.85
C VAL A 29 23.56 17.04 -18.00
N LEU A 30 23.76 16.30 -16.91
CA LEU A 30 23.76 14.84 -16.92
C LEU A 30 22.42 14.26 -17.40
N ILE A 31 21.30 14.79 -16.89
CA ILE A 31 19.95 14.40 -17.33
C ILE A 31 19.76 14.70 -18.82
N GLY A 32 20.17 15.89 -19.28
CA GLY A 32 20.11 16.29 -20.68
C GLY A 32 20.90 15.35 -21.60
N MET A 33 22.11 14.95 -21.21
CA MET A 33 22.93 13.99 -21.97
C MET A 33 22.29 12.59 -22.06
N ILE A 34 21.66 12.12 -20.98
CA ILE A 34 21.00 10.80 -20.94
C ILE A 34 19.75 10.79 -21.81
N LEU A 35 18.96 11.87 -21.78
CA LEU A 35 17.81 12.07 -22.66
C LEU A 35 18.24 12.15 -24.13
N ALA A 36 19.32 12.88 -24.44
CA ALA A 36 19.87 12.99 -25.79
C ALA A 36 20.38 11.65 -26.35
N ARG A 37 20.82 10.72 -25.49
CA ARG A 37 21.20 9.34 -25.86
C ARG A 37 20.01 8.40 -26.08
N GLY A 38 18.78 8.93 -26.09
CA GLY A 38 17.56 8.16 -26.31
C GLY A 38 17.10 7.33 -25.11
N ASN A 39 17.74 7.46 -23.95
CA ASN A 39 17.41 6.65 -22.77
C ASN A 39 16.45 7.39 -21.84
N ALA A 40 15.24 7.65 -22.36
CA ALA A 40 14.23 8.48 -21.69
C ALA A 40 13.83 7.95 -20.30
N ARG A 41 13.78 6.63 -20.10
CA ARG A 41 13.46 6.02 -18.79
C ARG A 41 14.44 6.43 -17.70
N LEU A 42 15.74 6.33 -17.96
CA LEU A 42 16.78 6.72 -17.00
C LEU A 42 16.77 8.24 -16.76
N GLY A 43 16.52 9.04 -17.80
CA GLY A 43 16.36 10.49 -17.68
C GLY A 43 15.22 10.89 -16.74
N PHE A 44 14.04 10.28 -16.89
CA PHE A 44 12.90 10.53 -16.02
C PHE A 44 13.12 10.06 -14.57
N MET A 45 13.77 8.91 -14.37
CA MET A 45 14.10 8.43 -13.00
C MET A 45 15.03 9.40 -12.28
N LEU A 46 16.02 9.97 -12.99
CA LEU A 46 16.93 10.96 -12.42
C LEU A 46 16.22 12.29 -12.12
N MET A 47 15.29 12.73 -12.97
CA MET A 47 14.48 13.93 -12.65
C MET A 47 13.68 13.79 -11.34
N LEU A 48 13.25 12.57 -11.00
CA LEU A 48 12.48 12.30 -9.77
C LEU A 48 13.36 12.18 -8.51
N LEU A 49 14.64 11.85 -8.66
CA LEU A 49 15.57 11.64 -7.54
C LEU A 49 15.64 12.83 -6.56
N PRO A 50 15.77 14.10 -6.99
CA PRO A 50 15.81 15.24 -6.07
C PRO A 50 14.45 15.54 -5.41
N LEU A 51 13.35 15.01 -5.94
CA LEU A 51 12.03 15.11 -5.31
C LEU A 51 11.86 14.09 -4.18
N LEU A 52 12.63 12.98 -4.18
CA LEU A 52 12.53 11.96 -3.13
C LEU A 52 12.79 12.50 -1.72
N PRO A 53 13.84 13.29 -1.43
CA PRO A 53 14.03 13.87 -0.09
C PRO A 53 12.86 14.76 0.35
N ILE A 54 12.27 15.53 -0.57
CA ILE A 54 11.11 16.38 -0.30
C ILE A 54 9.90 15.52 0.02
N ALA A 55 9.63 14.50 -0.80
CA ALA A 55 8.54 13.55 -0.59
C ALA A 55 8.70 12.78 0.72
N ILE A 56 9.90 12.31 1.04
CA ILE A 56 10.21 11.61 2.30
C ILE A 56 10.05 12.54 3.50
N SER A 57 10.53 13.79 3.41
CA SER A 57 10.39 14.78 4.48
C SER A 57 8.92 15.14 4.72
N PHE A 58 8.17 15.38 3.65
CA PHE A 58 6.74 15.61 3.71
C PHE A 58 5.99 14.40 4.30
N ALA A 59 6.29 13.19 3.79
CA ALA A 59 5.70 11.96 4.26
C ALA A 59 6.00 11.69 5.75
N SER A 60 7.22 12.02 6.20
CA SER A 60 7.62 11.89 7.60
C SER A 60 6.88 12.89 8.49
N ARG A 61 6.70 14.13 8.02
CA ARG A 61 6.01 15.19 8.78
C ARG A 61 4.51 14.95 8.91
N TYR A 62 3.87 14.50 7.83
CA TYR A 62 2.42 14.26 7.77
C TYR A 62 2.06 12.77 7.85
N PHE A 63 2.98 11.94 8.37
CA PHE A 63 2.88 10.49 8.32
C PHE A 63 1.55 9.96 8.87
N ALA A 64 1.14 10.42 10.06
CA ALA A 64 -0.12 10.01 10.67
C ALA A 64 -1.33 10.34 9.78
N THR A 65 -1.36 11.55 9.21
CA THR A 65 -2.45 11.97 8.31
C THR A 65 -2.45 11.14 7.03
N LEU A 66 -1.28 10.92 6.43
CA LEU A 66 -1.13 10.15 5.18
C LEU A 66 -1.54 8.69 5.35
N VAL A 67 -1.15 8.06 6.47
CA VAL A 67 -1.59 6.71 6.83
C VAL A 67 -3.10 6.66 7.02
N LEU A 68 -3.67 7.68 7.66
CA LEU A 68 -5.10 7.67 7.94
C LEU A 68 -5.95 7.87 6.66
N ILE A 69 -5.52 8.70 5.73
CA ILE A 69 -6.24 8.87 4.45
C ILE A 69 -5.93 7.75 3.46
N LEU A 70 -5.03 6.81 3.78
CA LEU A 70 -4.60 5.80 2.84
C LEU A 70 -5.73 4.85 2.41
N PRO A 71 -6.55 4.29 3.32
CA PRO A 71 -7.69 3.48 2.90
C PRO A 71 -8.69 4.23 2.02
N PRO A 72 -9.18 5.44 2.36
CA PRO A 72 -10.09 6.17 1.48
C PRO A 72 -9.44 6.64 0.16
N THR A 73 -8.15 6.99 0.15
CA THR A 73 -7.47 7.32 -1.11
C THR A 73 -7.25 6.08 -1.98
N ALA A 74 -6.98 4.91 -1.38
CA ALA A 74 -6.96 3.64 -2.08
C ALA A 74 -8.33 3.26 -2.68
N LEU A 75 -9.43 3.68 -2.04
CA LEU A 75 -10.79 3.47 -2.55
C LEU A 75 -11.10 4.35 -3.77
N MET A 76 -10.58 5.59 -3.83
CA MET A 76 -10.99 6.60 -4.82
C MET A 76 -10.00 6.85 -5.97
N LEU A 77 -8.81 6.25 -5.96
CA LEU A 77 -7.75 6.54 -6.94
C LEU A 77 -7.49 5.38 -7.91
N ARG A 78 -8.51 4.97 -8.67
CA ARG A 78 -8.32 4.16 -9.90
C ARG A 78 -7.64 4.97 -11.03
N ILE A 79 -7.66 6.30 -10.94
CA ILE A 79 -7.22 7.26 -11.98
C ILE A 79 -5.71 7.15 -12.30
N ALA A 80 -4.92 6.53 -11.43
CA ALA A 80 -3.48 6.46 -11.63
C ALA A 80 -2.98 5.02 -11.43
N ASN A 81 -3.16 4.23 -12.48
CA ASN A 81 -2.58 2.91 -12.60
C ASN A 81 -1.23 3.02 -13.33
N ILE A 82 -0.18 2.49 -12.71
CA ILE A 82 1.15 2.45 -13.32
C ILE A 82 1.27 1.13 -14.10
N PRO A 83 1.58 1.15 -15.40
CA PRO A 83 1.79 -0.08 -16.17
C PRO A 83 3.05 -0.79 -15.67
N VAL A 84 2.90 -1.99 -15.12
CA VAL A 84 4.00 -2.80 -14.57
C VAL A 84 4.55 -3.74 -15.63
N GLY A 85 4.91 -3.22 -16.82
CA GLY A 85 5.67 -3.93 -17.87
C GLY A 85 5.07 -5.21 -18.49
N ASN A 86 4.08 -5.86 -17.87
CA ASN A 86 3.51 -7.16 -18.20
C ASN A 86 1.98 -7.11 -18.07
N ALA A 87 1.28 -6.37 -18.95
CA ALA A 87 -0.19 -6.30 -19.04
C ALA A 87 -0.98 -6.06 -17.73
N SER A 88 -0.28 -5.73 -16.64
CA SER A 88 -0.79 -5.62 -15.28
C SER A 88 -0.57 -4.19 -14.80
N GLU A 89 -1.61 -3.66 -14.19
CA GLU A 89 -1.71 -2.29 -13.73
C GLU A 89 -1.57 -2.28 -12.21
N MET A 90 -0.63 -1.51 -11.68
CA MET A 90 -0.47 -1.33 -10.24
C MET A 90 -1.08 0.00 -9.82
N PRO A 91 -2.06 -0.01 -8.91
CA PRO A 91 -2.64 1.22 -8.38
C PRO A 91 -1.57 2.06 -7.68
N ILE A 92 -1.54 3.38 -7.91
CA ILE A 92 -0.62 4.28 -7.20
C ILE A 92 -0.80 4.19 -5.68
N SER A 93 -2.02 3.92 -5.21
CA SER A 93 -2.29 3.69 -3.78
C SER A 93 -1.43 2.58 -3.20
N MET A 94 -1.14 1.51 -3.96
CA MET A 94 -0.25 0.43 -3.56
C MET A 94 1.21 0.88 -3.49
N VAL A 95 1.65 1.76 -4.38
CA VAL A 95 3.01 2.34 -4.34
C VAL A 95 3.17 3.25 -3.12
N ILE A 96 2.18 4.11 -2.85
CA ILE A 96 2.17 4.97 -1.66
C ILE A 96 2.17 4.11 -0.39
N THR A 97 1.35 3.06 -0.39
CA THR A 97 1.28 2.08 0.70
C THR A 97 2.62 1.42 0.97
N LEU A 98 3.27 0.92 -0.07
CA LEU A 98 4.60 0.32 0.02
C LEU A 98 5.62 1.32 0.56
N GLY A 99 5.56 2.57 0.09
CA GLY A 99 6.42 3.66 0.59
C GLY A 99 6.24 3.93 2.09
N LEU A 100 4.99 4.14 2.53
CA LEU A 100 4.70 4.39 3.94
C LEU A 100 5.00 3.17 4.83
N GLY A 101 4.66 1.97 4.36
CA GLY A 101 4.98 0.71 5.04
C GLY A 101 6.48 0.49 5.18
N SER A 102 7.26 0.82 4.13
CA SER A 102 8.72 0.73 4.16
C SER A 102 9.34 1.75 5.14
N ILE A 103 8.88 3.00 5.12
CA ILE A 103 9.30 4.02 6.10
C ILE A 103 9.03 3.54 7.52
N TRP A 104 7.87 2.94 7.74
CA TRP A 104 7.48 2.43 9.04
C TRP A 104 8.35 1.25 9.50
N LEU A 105 8.57 0.29 8.61
CA LEU A 105 9.39 -0.89 8.89
C LEU A 105 10.85 -0.49 9.16
N VAL A 106 11.41 0.42 8.37
CA VAL A 106 12.74 1.01 8.61
C VAL A 106 12.76 1.72 9.97
N SER A 107 11.73 2.49 10.31
CA SER A 107 11.63 3.16 11.61
C SER A 107 11.65 2.17 12.78
N MET A 108 10.94 1.05 12.68
CA MET A 108 10.96 -0.01 13.68
C MET A 108 12.35 -0.65 13.82
N LEU A 109 13.01 -0.94 12.68
CA LEU A 109 14.35 -1.52 12.67
C LEU A 109 15.38 -0.57 13.28
N THR A 110 15.35 0.72 12.91
CA THR A 110 16.27 1.72 13.46
C THR A 110 16.05 1.94 14.96
N ARG A 111 14.79 1.96 15.40
CA ARG A 111 14.44 2.13 16.84
C ARG A 111 14.56 0.83 17.63
N ARG A 112 14.78 -0.32 16.97
CA ARG A 112 14.75 -1.68 17.54
C ARG A 112 13.51 -1.94 18.42
N ARG A 113 12.38 -1.34 18.05
CA ARG A 113 11.11 -1.46 18.79
C ARG A 113 10.05 -1.98 17.84
N TRP A 114 9.55 -3.17 18.15
CA TRP A 114 8.41 -3.76 17.47
C TRP A 114 7.13 -3.09 17.98
N GLU A 115 6.49 -2.32 17.11
CA GLU A 115 5.35 -1.48 17.46
C GLU A 115 4.06 -1.98 16.79
N VAL A 116 3.85 -3.29 16.79
CA VAL A 116 2.62 -3.94 16.32
C VAL A 116 1.69 -4.17 17.52
N ILE A 117 0.52 -3.54 17.52
CA ILE A 117 -0.45 -3.66 18.60
C ILE A 117 -1.04 -5.09 18.58
N PRO A 118 -1.01 -5.84 19.70
CA PRO A 118 -1.59 -7.18 19.74
C PRO A 118 -3.12 -7.09 19.78
N THR A 119 -3.75 -7.24 18.62
CA THR A 119 -5.23 -7.39 18.51
C THR A 119 -5.58 -8.79 18.02
N PRO A 120 -6.78 -9.32 18.34
CA PRO A 120 -7.23 -10.62 17.84
C PRO A 120 -7.21 -10.69 16.30
N PHE A 121 -7.58 -9.58 15.65
CA PHE A 121 -7.51 -9.42 14.20
C PHE A 121 -6.07 -9.56 13.67
N ASN A 122 -5.12 -8.87 14.31
CA ASN A 122 -3.71 -8.91 13.94
C ASN A 122 -3.11 -10.32 14.06
N ARG A 123 -3.55 -11.13 15.04
CA ARG A 123 -3.11 -12.52 15.17
C ARG A 123 -3.56 -13.39 13.99
N ILE A 124 -4.83 -13.27 13.59
CA ILE A 124 -5.37 -14.01 12.43
C ILE A 124 -4.63 -13.59 11.15
N LEU A 125 -4.39 -12.29 11.00
CA LEU A 125 -3.73 -11.74 9.82
C LEU A 125 -2.26 -12.18 9.73
N LEU A 126 -1.53 -12.19 10.85
CA LEU A 126 -0.17 -12.74 10.92
C LEU A 126 -0.14 -14.25 10.63
N ALA A 127 -1.11 -15.02 11.14
CA ALA A 127 -1.22 -16.44 10.86
C ALA A 127 -1.47 -16.70 9.36
N PHE A 128 -2.37 -15.93 8.75
CA PHE A 128 -2.63 -16.02 7.31
C PHE A 128 -1.39 -15.64 6.48
N MET A 129 -0.69 -14.55 6.83
CA MET A 129 0.58 -14.19 6.20
C MET A 129 1.61 -15.32 6.28
N ALA A 130 1.74 -15.96 7.45
CA ALA A 130 2.63 -17.10 7.63
C ALA A 130 2.22 -18.27 6.72
N VAL A 131 0.93 -18.61 6.67
CA VAL A 131 0.41 -19.65 5.76
C VAL A 131 0.74 -19.32 4.32
N CYS A 132 0.54 -18.08 3.85
CA CYS A 132 0.92 -17.68 2.49
C CYS A 132 2.43 -17.83 2.22
N ILE A 133 3.27 -17.43 3.18
CA ILE A 133 4.73 -17.55 3.09
C ILE A 133 5.15 -19.02 2.99
N PHE A 134 4.57 -19.92 3.77
CA PHE A 134 4.92 -21.35 3.74
C PHE A 134 4.28 -22.10 2.57
N SER A 135 3.09 -21.68 2.16
CA SER A 135 2.36 -22.28 1.05
C SER A 135 3.08 -22.09 -0.29
N MET A 136 3.81 -20.99 -0.47
CA MET A 136 4.48 -20.70 -1.74
C MET A 136 5.66 -21.66 -2.02
N PRO A 137 6.64 -21.84 -1.11
CA PRO A 137 7.68 -22.86 -1.27
C PRO A 137 7.12 -24.26 -1.41
N TRP A 138 6.08 -24.59 -0.63
CA TRP A 138 5.39 -25.88 -0.73
C TRP A 138 4.79 -26.09 -2.12
N GLY A 139 4.05 -25.11 -2.63
CA GLY A 139 3.47 -25.15 -3.98
C GLY A 139 4.50 -25.16 -5.09
N MET A 140 5.70 -24.59 -4.87
CA MET A 140 6.80 -24.67 -5.84
C MET A 140 7.50 -26.04 -5.85
N LEU A 141 7.65 -26.67 -4.69
CA LEU A 141 8.30 -27.98 -4.54
C LEU A 141 7.43 -29.11 -5.08
N TRP A 142 6.12 -29.03 -4.84
CA TRP A 142 5.13 -30.04 -5.24
C TRP A 142 4.33 -29.64 -6.48
N ALA A 143 4.82 -28.68 -7.25
CA ALA A 143 4.13 -28.24 -8.45
C ALA A 143 4.00 -29.40 -9.45
N ASP A 144 2.80 -29.57 -10.00
CA ASP A 144 2.50 -30.67 -10.91
C ASP A 144 3.44 -30.66 -12.13
N PRO A 145 4.03 -31.81 -12.54
CA PRO A 145 4.88 -31.89 -13.73
C PRO A 145 4.16 -31.53 -15.03
N ILE A 146 2.82 -31.57 -15.01
CA ILE A 146 1.93 -31.21 -16.13
C ILE A 146 1.90 -29.69 -16.36
N LEU A 147 2.22 -28.87 -15.35
CA LEU A 147 2.34 -27.43 -15.54
C LEU A 147 3.53 -27.14 -16.46
N ASN A 148 3.25 -26.79 -17.71
CA ASN A 148 4.28 -26.42 -18.65
C ASN A 148 4.74 -24.98 -18.37
N TRP A 149 5.74 -24.86 -17.51
CA TRP A 149 6.39 -23.62 -17.09
C TRP A 149 6.83 -22.73 -18.26
N ARG A 150 7.12 -23.33 -19.42
CA ARG A 150 7.56 -22.63 -20.62
C ARG A 150 6.42 -21.85 -21.30
N ILE A 151 5.18 -22.32 -21.16
CA ILE A 151 3.98 -21.71 -21.74
C ILE A 151 3.41 -20.63 -20.80
N MET A 152 3.49 -20.84 -19.48
CA MET A 152 3.06 -19.87 -18.46
C MET A 152 4.04 -18.70 -18.24
N GLY A 153 5.15 -18.65 -18.97
CA GLY A 153 6.17 -17.62 -18.82
C GLY A 153 6.85 -17.66 -17.45
N ASN A 154 7.09 -16.50 -16.85
CA ASN A 154 7.87 -16.38 -15.62
C ASN A 154 7.00 -16.59 -14.36
N PHE A 155 6.37 -17.78 -14.26
CA PHE A 155 5.43 -18.12 -13.18
C PHE A 155 6.04 -17.95 -11.78
N ARG A 156 7.33 -18.30 -11.61
CA ARG A 156 8.04 -18.12 -10.34
C ARG A 156 8.11 -16.66 -9.92
N VAL A 157 8.45 -15.78 -10.86
CA VAL A 157 8.51 -14.32 -10.63
C VAL A 157 7.12 -13.75 -10.36
N THR A 158 6.10 -14.26 -11.02
CA THR A 158 4.71 -13.81 -10.82
C THR A 158 4.17 -14.24 -9.46
N GLN A 159 4.43 -15.48 -9.05
CA GLN A 159 4.10 -16.01 -7.71
C GLN A 159 4.82 -15.25 -6.60
N THR A 160 6.15 -15.02 -6.73
CA THR A 160 6.90 -14.23 -5.75
C THR A 160 6.40 -12.79 -5.68
N ALA A 161 6.15 -12.16 -6.83
CA ALA A 161 5.63 -10.79 -6.87
C ALA A 161 4.22 -10.70 -6.26
N SER A 162 3.37 -11.69 -6.49
CA SER A 162 2.02 -11.75 -5.90
C SER A 162 2.07 -11.94 -4.38
N LEU A 163 2.96 -12.82 -3.89
CA LEU A 163 3.18 -13.00 -2.45
C LEU A 163 3.69 -11.71 -1.81
N LEU A 164 4.71 -11.08 -2.39
CA LEU A 164 5.26 -9.81 -1.87
C LEU A 164 4.20 -8.70 -1.86
N SER A 165 3.39 -8.63 -2.91
CA SER A 165 2.28 -7.68 -3.03
C SER A 165 1.22 -7.90 -1.95
N LEU A 166 0.84 -9.17 -1.73
CA LEU A 166 -0.11 -9.55 -0.69
C LEU A 166 0.44 -9.23 0.70
N LEU A 167 1.69 -9.59 1.00
CA LEU A 167 2.32 -9.29 2.29
C LEU A 167 2.42 -7.78 2.54
N ALA A 168 2.73 -7.00 1.51
CA ALA A 168 2.77 -5.54 1.60
C ALA A 168 1.39 -4.93 1.88
N LEU A 169 0.35 -5.41 1.21
CA LEU A 169 -1.02 -4.96 1.45
C LEU A 169 -1.53 -5.38 2.83
N MET A 170 -1.12 -6.55 3.29
CA MET A 170 -1.40 -7.05 4.64
C MET A 170 -0.65 -6.30 5.73
N TRP A 171 0.37 -5.50 5.39
CA TRP A 171 1.01 -4.60 6.34
C TRP A 171 0.17 -3.34 6.67
N VAL A 172 -0.76 -2.97 5.79
CA VAL A 172 -1.60 -1.76 5.92
C VAL A 172 -2.48 -1.74 7.16
N PRO A 173 -3.24 -2.80 7.49
CA PRO A 173 -4.05 -2.81 8.70
C PRO A 173 -3.23 -2.56 9.95
N PHE A 174 -2.02 -3.14 10.06
CA PHE A 174 -1.16 -2.91 11.23
C PHE A 174 -0.69 -1.45 11.32
N LEU A 175 -0.32 -0.87 10.17
CA LEU A 175 0.08 0.52 10.07
C LEU A 175 -1.06 1.46 10.46
N VAL A 176 -2.25 1.26 9.88
CA VAL A 176 -3.45 2.07 10.15
C VAL A 176 -3.90 1.92 11.60
N ALA A 177 -3.98 0.69 12.12
CA ALA A 177 -4.43 0.40 13.48
C ALA A 177 -3.64 1.17 14.54
N ARG A 178 -2.35 1.44 14.30
CA ARG A 178 -1.53 2.23 15.22
C ARG A 178 -1.98 3.69 15.36
N PHE A 179 -2.52 4.29 14.30
CA PHE A 179 -2.93 5.70 14.30
C PHE A 179 -4.41 5.91 14.65
N ILE A 180 -5.13 4.81 14.90
CA ILE A 180 -6.47 4.82 15.46
C ILE A 180 -6.35 5.02 16.98
N ASP A 181 -6.35 6.29 17.39
CA ASP A 181 -6.30 6.74 18.78
C ASP A 181 -7.69 7.04 19.36
N ARG A 182 -8.69 7.27 18.50
CA ARG A 182 -10.04 7.71 18.89
C ARG A 182 -11.12 6.79 18.32
N PRO A 183 -12.23 6.58 19.06
CA PRO A 183 -13.30 5.68 18.63
C PRO A 183 -13.97 6.11 17.32
N TRP A 184 -14.09 7.42 17.07
CA TRP A 184 -14.69 7.91 15.82
C TRP A 184 -13.89 7.51 14.57
N LYS A 185 -12.56 7.33 14.69
CA LYS A 185 -11.71 6.89 13.56
C LYS A 185 -12.05 5.45 13.16
N ILE A 186 -12.33 4.58 14.12
CA ILE A 186 -12.77 3.19 13.87
C ILE A 186 -14.06 3.20 13.04
N TRP A 187 -15.05 3.98 13.49
CA TRP A 187 -16.32 4.12 12.79
C TRP A 187 -16.14 4.73 11.41
N PHE A 188 -15.28 5.73 11.25
CA PHE A 188 -14.96 6.31 9.96
C PHE A 188 -14.41 5.27 8.98
N TYR A 189 -13.42 4.45 9.37
CA TYR A 189 -12.90 3.38 8.51
C TYR A 189 -13.94 2.33 8.17
N LEU A 190 -14.66 1.86 9.20
CA LEU A 190 -15.70 0.86 9.03
C LEU A 190 -16.73 1.32 8.00
N TRP A 191 -17.25 2.54 8.16
CA TRP A 191 -18.22 3.11 7.22
C TRP A 191 -17.62 3.42 5.86
N SER A 192 -16.36 3.86 5.77
CA SER A 192 -15.68 4.07 4.48
C SER A 192 -15.63 2.78 3.67
N PHE A 193 -15.28 1.65 4.30
CA PHE A 193 -15.26 0.34 3.65
C PHE A 193 -16.65 -0.14 3.26
N ILE A 194 -17.66 0.02 4.14
CA ILE A 194 -19.02 -0.42 3.85
C ILE A 194 -19.66 0.41 2.74
N VAL A 195 -19.51 1.75 2.78
CA VAL A 195 -20.10 2.66 1.79
C VAL A 195 -19.44 2.46 0.43
N ALA A 196 -18.11 2.50 0.36
CA ALA A 196 -17.40 2.27 -0.91
C ALA A 196 -17.65 0.83 -1.42
N GLY A 197 -17.64 -0.13 -0.50
CA GLY A 197 -18.17 -1.50 -0.59
C GLY A 197 -19.45 -1.64 -1.40
N THR A 198 -20.48 -1.01 -0.85
CA THR A 198 -21.83 -1.05 -1.37
C THR A 198 -21.94 -0.30 -2.69
N MET A 199 -21.34 0.89 -2.80
CA MET A 199 -21.33 1.67 -4.04
C MET A 199 -20.72 0.86 -5.20
N MET A 200 -19.61 0.18 -4.96
CA MET A 200 -18.97 -0.64 -5.97
C MET A 200 -19.82 -1.86 -6.35
N THR A 201 -20.37 -2.58 -5.36
CA THR A 201 -21.28 -3.71 -5.60
C THR A 201 -22.45 -3.29 -6.49
N VAL A 202 -23.06 -2.14 -6.18
CA VAL A 202 -24.13 -1.53 -7.00
C VAL A 202 -23.64 -1.23 -8.41
N THR A 203 -22.50 -0.57 -8.57
CA THR A 203 -22.00 -0.20 -9.91
C THR A 203 -21.61 -1.41 -10.77
N GLN A 204 -21.14 -2.50 -10.17
CA GLN A 204 -20.86 -3.74 -10.88
C GLN A 204 -22.15 -4.40 -11.39
N VAL A 205 -23.19 -4.43 -10.56
CA VAL A 205 -24.50 -5.01 -10.93
C VAL A 205 -25.15 -4.24 -12.06
N PHE A 206 -25.10 -2.91 -12.00
CA PHE A 206 -25.68 -2.04 -13.03
C PHE A 206 -24.73 -1.78 -14.20
N ALA A 207 -23.56 -2.44 -14.24
CA ALA A 207 -22.53 -2.26 -15.26
C ALA A 207 -22.17 -0.77 -15.52
N ILE A 208 -22.16 0.05 -14.46
CA ILE A 208 -21.86 1.48 -14.54
C ILE A 208 -20.35 1.65 -14.67
N ASN A 209 -19.91 2.19 -15.81
CA ASN A 209 -18.50 2.47 -16.04
C ASN A 209 -18.07 3.69 -15.19
N GLN A 210 -17.45 3.42 -14.05
CA GLN A 210 -16.91 4.43 -13.14
C GLN A 210 -15.38 4.41 -13.14
N THR A 211 -14.78 5.59 -13.16
CA THR A 211 -13.33 5.77 -13.21
C THR A 211 -12.69 6.06 -11.86
N PHE A 212 -13.49 6.23 -10.80
CA PHE A 212 -13.01 6.66 -9.48
C PHE A 212 -12.89 5.49 -8.48
N LEU A 213 -13.87 4.59 -8.39
CA LEU A 213 -13.81 3.42 -7.49
C LEU A 213 -13.01 2.28 -8.14
N SER A 214 -12.02 1.76 -7.41
CA SER A 214 -11.20 0.63 -7.85
C SER A 214 -11.94 -0.69 -7.66
N ASP A 215 -12.13 -1.43 -8.76
CA ASP A 215 -12.82 -2.72 -8.80
C ASP A 215 -11.93 -3.95 -8.69
N GLN A 216 -10.61 -3.75 -8.58
CA GLN A 216 -9.60 -4.81 -8.64
C GLN A 216 -8.92 -5.08 -7.29
N GLY A 217 -8.40 -6.30 -7.14
CA GLY A 217 -7.48 -6.68 -6.06
C GLY A 217 -8.14 -7.14 -4.75
N LEU A 218 -7.50 -6.84 -3.62
CA LEU A 218 -7.94 -7.25 -2.27
C LEU A 218 -9.24 -6.58 -1.79
N TRP A 219 -9.85 -5.72 -2.60
CA TRP A 219 -11.00 -4.91 -2.19
C TRP A 219 -12.18 -5.74 -1.67
N GLY A 220 -12.50 -6.86 -2.31
CA GLY A 220 -13.56 -7.75 -1.83
C GLY A 220 -13.30 -8.24 -0.40
N LEU A 221 -12.03 -8.42 -0.04
CA LEU A 221 -11.61 -8.78 1.31
C LEU A 221 -11.77 -7.60 2.30
N TRP A 222 -11.46 -6.37 1.87
CA TRP A 222 -11.63 -5.16 2.67
C TRP A 222 -13.09 -4.74 2.88
N PHE A 223 -14.01 -5.17 2.01
CA PHE A 223 -15.45 -4.99 2.21
C PHE A 223 -16.07 -6.16 2.99
N ALA A 224 -15.80 -7.40 2.57
CA ALA A 224 -16.41 -8.58 3.16
C ALA A 224 -15.97 -8.81 4.61
N MET A 225 -14.69 -8.58 4.96
CA MET A 225 -14.21 -8.83 6.33
C MET A 225 -14.83 -7.90 7.37
N PRO A 226 -14.86 -6.55 7.20
CA PRO A 226 -15.54 -5.68 8.15
C PRO A 226 -17.04 -5.92 8.23
N LEU A 227 -17.69 -6.20 7.09
CA LEU A 227 -19.13 -6.46 7.04
C LEU A 227 -19.47 -7.79 7.75
N ALA A 228 -18.73 -8.86 7.47
CA ALA A 228 -18.85 -10.14 8.17
C ALA A 228 -18.59 -9.99 9.68
N GLY A 229 -17.56 -9.20 10.07
CA GLY A 229 -17.27 -8.90 11.46
C GLY A 229 -18.44 -8.22 12.18
N LEU A 230 -19.11 -7.25 11.55
CA LEU A 230 -20.28 -6.59 12.11
C LEU A 230 -21.51 -7.52 12.22
N VAL A 231 -21.71 -8.38 11.22
CA VAL A 231 -22.89 -9.26 11.14
C VAL A 231 -22.76 -10.45 12.09
N ILE A 232 -21.60 -11.10 12.11
CA ILE A 232 -21.36 -12.37 12.80
C ILE A 232 -20.82 -12.15 14.22
N VAL A 233 -19.86 -11.23 14.38
CA VAL A 233 -19.06 -11.15 15.61
C VAL A 233 -19.55 -10.04 16.54
N TYR A 234 -20.09 -8.93 16.04
CA TYR A 234 -20.47 -7.80 16.89
C TYR A 234 -21.85 -8.03 17.57
N PRO A 235 -21.89 -8.19 18.91
CA PRO A 235 -23.11 -8.59 19.61
C PRO A 235 -24.16 -7.47 19.67
N HIS A 236 -23.74 -6.20 19.57
CA HIS A 236 -24.61 -5.03 19.67
C HIS A 236 -25.19 -4.56 18.33
N THR A 237 -24.94 -5.26 17.23
CA THR A 237 -25.59 -4.95 15.94
C THR A 237 -27.07 -5.30 16.02
N PRO A 238 -27.99 -4.34 15.75
CA PRO A 238 -29.41 -4.63 15.75
C PRO A 238 -29.77 -5.64 14.66
N TRP A 239 -30.85 -6.41 14.86
CA TRP A 239 -31.25 -7.50 13.98
C TRP A 239 -31.46 -7.07 12.51
N TYR A 240 -32.02 -5.86 12.30
CA TYR A 240 -32.20 -5.30 10.96
C TYR A 240 -30.85 -5.00 10.28
N GLY A 241 -29.85 -4.54 11.04
CA GLY A 241 -28.50 -4.30 10.56
C GLY A 241 -27.77 -5.60 10.20
N ARG A 242 -28.02 -6.67 10.96
CA ARG A 242 -27.50 -8.01 10.64
C ARG A 242 -28.10 -8.57 9.36
N LEU A 243 -29.42 -8.44 9.18
CA LEU A 243 -30.08 -8.87 7.94
C LEU A 243 -29.61 -8.07 6.73
N LEU A 244 -29.55 -6.75 6.83
CA LEU A 244 -29.06 -5.89 5.76
C LEU A 244 -27.60 -6.18 5.42
N GLY A 245 -26.75 -6.36 6.44
CA GLY A 245 -25.34 -6.72 6.25
C GLY A 245 -25.18 -8.12 5.63
N ALA A 246 -25.96 -9.11 6.05
CA ALA A 246 -25.94 -10.45 5.46
C ALA A 246 -26.42 -10.43 4.00
N ALA A 247 -27.47 -9.67 3.69
CA ALA A 247 -27.96 -9.49 2.33
C ALA A 247 -26.91 -8.81 1.43
N LEU A 248 -26.27 -7.74 1.91
CA LEU A 248 -25.18 -7.06 1.20
C LEU A 248 -23.96 -7.97 0.99
N LEU A 249 -23.59 -8.77 1.99
CA LEU A 249 -22.48 -9.70 1.90
C LEU A 249 -22.78 -10.83 0.90
N GLY A 250 -23.98 -11.41 0.97
CA GLY A 250 -24.43 -12.43 0.01
C GLY A 250 -24.52 -11.89 -1.41
N TRP A 251 -25.02 -10.66 -1.57
CA TRP A 251 -25.05 -9.98 -2.87
C TRP A 251 -23.64 -9.80 -3.43
N HIS A 252 -22.71 -9.27 -2.64
CA HIS A 252 -21.33 -9.06 -3.10
C HIS A 252 -20.64 -10.38 -3.46
N LEU A 253 -20.78 -11.43 -2.65
CA LEU A 253 -20.19 -12.75 -2.92
C LEU A 253 -20.80 -13.44 -4.16
N HIS A 254 -21.99 -13.06 -4.61
CA HIS A 254 -22.56 -13.60 -5.83
C HIS A 254 -21.92 -13.01 -7.11
N LEU A 255 -21.31 -11.83 -7.01
CA LEU A 255 -20.73 -11.11 -8.14
C LEU A 255 -19.23 -11.37 -8.34
N VAL A 256 -18.54 -11.84 -7.29
CA VAL A 256 -17.10 -12.17 -7.27
C VAL A 256 -16.91 -13.63 -7.63
#